data_AF-A0A7W0GS69-F1
#
_entry.id   AF-A0A7W0GS69-F1
#
_cell.length_a   1.000
_cell.length_b   1.000
_cell.length_c   1.000
_cell.angle_alpha   90.00
_cell.angle_beta   90.00
_cell.angle_gamma   90.00
#
_symmetry.space_group_name_H-M   'P 1'
#
loop_
_entity.id
_entity.type
_entity.pdbx_description
1 polymer ?
#
loop_
_entity_poly.entity_id
_entity_poly.type
_entity_poly.pdbx_seq_one_letter_code
_entity_poly.pdbx_strand_id
1 'polypeptide(L)' 'MKRRGYPREVIKSLHHAFRLLLSSKLNTSQALEQIRELIPDCQEVAELVRFIETSQRGVIK' A
#
# COMPACT_ATOMS: atom_id res chain seq x y z
N MET A 1 9.74 17.34 -9.11
CA MET A 1 9.54 16.57 -7.86
C MET A 1 9.91 15.10 -8.09
N LYS A 2 11.19 14.82 -8.41
CA LYS A 2 11.76 13.47 -8.58
C LYS A 2 13.09 13.45 -7.81
N ARG A 3 13.05 13.43 -6.48
CA ARG A 3 14.29 13.52 -5.67
C ARG A 3 14.83 12.16 -5.20
N ARG A 4 14.14 11.04 -5.47
CA ARG A 4 14.62 9.69 -5.08
C ARG A 4 14.70 8.64 -6.18
N GLY A 5 14.31 8.95 -7.42
CA GLY A 5 14.48 8.02 -8.54
C GLY A 5 13.77 6.67 -8.38
N TYR A 6 12.62 6.62 -7.70
CA TYR A 6 11.87 5.36 -7.56
C TYR A 6 11.58 4.73 -8.93
N PRO A 7 11.78 3.42 -9.10
CA PRO A 7 11.42 2.71 -10.31
C PRO A 7 9.94 2.92 -10.62
N ARG A 8 9.59 2.99 -11.90
CA ARG A 8 8.18 3.11 -12.30
C ARG A 8 7.33 1.94 -11.77
N GLU A 9 7.96 0.78 -11.59
CA GLU A 9 7.31 -0.42 -11.05
C GLU A 9 6.91 -0.25 -9.58
N VAL A 10 7.76 0.38 -8.76
CA VAL A 10 7.45 0.74 -7.37
C VAL A 10 6.28 1.72 -7.33
N ILE A 11 6.33 2.77 -8.16
CA ILE A 11 5.26 3.78 -8.21
C ILE A 11 3.92 3.13 -8.62
N LYS A 12 3.95 2.22 -9.60
CA LYS A 12 2.76 1.48 -10.05
C LYS A 12 2.22 0.57 -8.95
N SER A 13 3.11 -0.09 -8.22
CA SER A 13 2.78 -0.96 -7.09
C SER A 13 2.12 -0.17 -5.95
N LEU A 14 2.70 0.97 -5.56
CA LEU A 14 2.14 1.88 -4.57
C LEU A 14 0.77 2.42 -5.01
N HIS A 15 0.63 2.88 -6.26
CA HIS A 15 -0.66 3.33 -6.78
C HIS A 15 -1.73 2.23 -6.70
N HIS A 16 -1.38 0.98 -7.00
CA HIS A 16 -2.29 -0.14 -6.89
C HIS A 16 -2.70 -0.39 -5.43
N ALA A 17 -1.73 -0.37 -4.52
CA ALA A 17 -1.96 -0.52 -3.08
C ALA A 17 -2.90 0.58 -2.53
N PHE A 18 -2.65 1.85 -2.86
CA PHE A 18 -3.54 2.95 -2.48
C PHE A 18 -4.95 2.80 -3.04
N ARG A 19 -5.08 2.32 -4.30
CA ARG A 19 -6.40 2.10 -4.90
C ARG A 19 -7.17 0.99 -4.20
N LEU A 20 -6.49 -0.07 -3.75
CA LEU A 20 -7.10 -1.15 -2.96
C LEU A 20 -7.52 -0.64 -1.57
N LEU A 21 -6.67 0.13 -0.90
CA LEU A 21 -6.98 0.75 0.40
C LEU A 21 -8.18 1.70 0.31
N LEU A 22 -8.25 2.51 -0.74
CA LEU A 22 -9.32 3.49 -0.97
C LEU A 22 -10.59 2.86 -1.56
N SER A 23 -10.53 1.60 -2.03
CA SER A 23 -11.71 0.90 -2.55
C SER A 23 -12.76 0.75 -1.45
N SER A 24 -14.00 1.16 -1.74
CA SER A 24 -15.11 1.06 -0.78
C SER A 24 -15.60 -0.36 -0.53
N LYS A 25 -15.09 -1.35 -1.28
CA LYS A 25 -15.49 -2.77 -1.13
C LYS A 25 -14.68 -3.54 -0.08
N LEU A 26 -13.53 -3.03 0.36
CA LEU A 26 -12.64 -3.73 1.28
C LEU A 26 -12.45 -2.89 2.55
N ASN A 27 -12.43 -3.57 3.70
CA ASN A 27 -11.91 -2.97 4.93
C ASN A 27 -10.38 -2.92 4.89
N THR A 28 -9.77 -2.16 5.81
CA THR A 28 -8.32 -1.96 5.83
C THR A 28 -7.57 -3.29 5.87
N SER A 29 -7.94 -4.23 6.75
CA SER A 29 -7.27 -5.53 6.86
C SER A 29 -7.34 -6.34 5.57
N GLN A 30 -8.51 -6.42 4.94
CA GLN A 30 -8.71 -7.14 3.68
C GLN A 30 -7.89 -6.53 2.53
N ALA A 31 -7.81 -5.19 2.49
CA ALA A 31 -6.98 -4.50 1.52
C ALA A 31 -5.49 -4.82 1.74
N LEU A 32 -5.03 -4.87 2.99
CA LEU A 32 -3.64 -5.22 3.31
C LEU A 32 -3.27 -6.66 2.92
N GLU A 33 -4.18 -7.61 3.13
CA GLU A 33 -3.99 -9.00 2.69
C GLU A 33 -3.84 -9.10 1.18
N GLN A 34 -4.75 -8.49 0.40
CA GLN A 34 -4.64 -8.47 -1.06
C GLN A 34 -3.36 -7.78 -1.55
N ILE A 35 -2.94 -6.70 -0.89
CA ILE A 35 -1.71 -5.99 -1.24
C ILE A 35 -0.48 -6.89 -1.03
N ARG A 36 -0.46 -7.68 0.05
CA ARG A 36 0.61 -8.66 0.31
C ARG A 36 0.65 -9.77 -0.74
N GLU A 37 -0.50 -10.25 -1.20
CA GLU A 37 -0.58 -11.30 -2.22
C GLU A 37 -0.22 -10.81 -3.64
N LEU A 38 -0.64 -9.60 -3.99
CA LEU A 38 -0.45 -9.05 -5.34
C LEU A 38 0.95 -8.45 -5.54
N ILE A 39 1.61 -8.01 -4.46
CA ILE A 39 2.87 -7.28 -4.53
C ILE A 39 3.85 -7.75 -3.44
N PRO A 40 4.25 -9.04 -3.44
CA PRO A 40 5.15 -9.58 -2.43
C PRO A 40 6.59 -9.02 -2.54
N ASP A 41 7.03 -8.62 -3.74
CA ASP A 41 8.42 -8.23 -4.02
C ASP A 41 8.74 -6.74 -3.82
N CYS A 42 7.80 -5.92 -3.31
CA CYS A 42 8.01 -4.49 -3.17
C CYS A 42 8.14 -4.08 -1.69
N GLN A 43 9.37 -3.74 -1.29
CA GLN A 43 9.70 -3.33 0.08
C GLN A 43 8.91 -2.08 0.52
N GLU A 44 8.78 -1.09 -0.37
CA GLU A 44 8.01 0.13 -0.10
C GLU A 44 6.53 -0.16 0.20
N VAL A 45 5.95 -1.16 -0.48
CA VAL A 45 4.57 -1.60 -0.23
C VAL A 45 4.47 -2.34 1.11
N ALA A 46 5.45 -3.19 1.44
CA ALA A 46 5.51 -3.84 2.74
C ALA A 46 5.64 -2.83 3.90
N GLU A 47 6.42 -1.77 3.73
CA GLU A 47 6.50 -0.67 4.71
C GLU A 47 5.16 0.07 4.86
N LEU A 48 4.47 0.37 3.75
CA LEU A 48 3.13 0.95 3.78
C LEU A 48 2.15 0.06 4.54
N VAL A 49 2.14 -1.24 4.25
CA VAL A 49 1.28 -2.22 4.91
C VAL A 49 1.55 -2.24 6.41
N ARG A 50 2.82 -2.32 6.81
CA ARG A 50 3.23 -2.31 8.21
C ARG A 50 2.85 -1.01 8.92
N PHE A 51 3.01 0.14 8.25
CA PHE A 51 2.60 1.44 8.80
C PHE A 51 1.10 1.48 9.09
N ILE A 52 0.28 0.96 8.17
CA ILE A 52 -1.18 0.94 8.35
C ILE A 52 -1.57 -0.05 9.44
N GLU A 53 -0.96 -1.23 9.47
CA GLU A 53 -1.20 -2.29 10.48
C GLU A 53 -0.83 -1.81 11.90
N THR A 54 0.21 -0.99 12.02
CA THR A 54 0.66 -0.43 13.30
C THR A 54 -0.05 0.88 13.70
N SER A 55 -0.85 1.47 12.81
CA SER A 55 -1.57 2.71 13.08
C SER A 55 -2.79 2.48 13.99
N GLN A 56 -2.64 2.76 15.27
CA GLN A 56 -3.70 2.63 16.28
C GLN A 56 -4.93 3.52 16.05
N ARG A 57 -4.79 4.60 15.28
CA ARG A 57 -5.89 5.55 14.99
C ARG A 57 -6.59 5.28 13.64
N GLY A 58 -6.18 4.24 12.92
CA GLY A 58 -6.59 4.02 11.54
C GLY A 58 -5.87 4.95 10.56
N VAL A 59 -6.26 4.90 9.29
CA VAL A 59 -5.72 5.73 8.21
C VAL A 59 -6.82 6.69 7.76
N ILE A 60 -6.46 7.95 7.52
CA ILE A 60 -7.39 8.93 6.94
C ILE A 60 -7.69 8.48 5.51
N LYS A 61 -8.97 8.25 5.21
CA LYS A 61 -9.46 7.78 3.91
C LYS A 61 -10.02 8.95 3.12
#